data_AF-A0A7V9UCI5-F1
#
_entry.id   AF-A0A7V9UCI5-F1
#
_cell.length_a   1.000
_cell.length_b   1.000
_cell.length_c   1.000
_cell.angle_alpha   90.00
_cell.angle_beta   90.00
_cell.angle_gamma   90.00
#
_symmetry.space_group_name_H-M   'P 1'
#
loop_
_entity.id
_entity.type
_entity.pdbx_description
1 polymer ?
#
loop_
_entity_poly.entity_id
_entity_poly.type
_entity_poly.pdbx_seq_one_letter_code
_entity_poly.pdbx_strand_id
1 'polypeptide(L)'
;RLGLEASGWETIWANQWEPSTKTQHAAECYEKRFGGGTLVNEDINQIVERIGDDGPGPIPDHDLLVGGFPCQDYSVAKVRSQAHGIVGKKGVLWWAIHRILETKRPSFVFLENVDRLLKSPTAQRGRDFAIILACLSDLGYIVEWRVANAADYGFPQRRRRVFLVAHHVGDGSEPKWRGPISWMAEDGALARGLPGDGPSPSQFNPPDIKLQGDLAEITEGFGLGNLMTPFLSAGVMWRREVWTTAIRSVYSGPRKVLRDVLQPAKEIPESFFIPEAQVERWTYLKGSKNVPRIAKNGHEYLYSEGGIAFPDPIDQPSRTILTGEGGVTPSRFKHVIDAGDGRLRRLTPLELERLNGFPDGWTETGMPDGRRAFMMGNALVVGLVERVGRTLANSL
;
A
#
# COMPACT_ATOMS: atom_id res chain seq x y z
N ARG A 1 -3.65 6.84 -10.32
CA ARG A 1 -4.20 7.35 -11.59
C ARG A 1 -5.46 6.60 -12.03
N LEU A 2 -5.37 5.37 -12.54
CA LEU A 2 -6.54 4.65 -13.12
C LEU A 2 -7.83 4.72 -12.27
N GLY A 3 -7.75 4.35 -10.98
CA GLY A 3 -8.92 4.44 -10.10
C GLY A 3 -9.33 5.87 -9.72
N LEU A 4 -8.40 6.83 -9.70
CA LEU A 4 -8.68 8.22 -9.34
C LEU A 4 -9.33 8.98 -10.50
N GLU A 5 -8.85 8.80 -11.73
CA GLU A 5 -9.46 9.41 -12.92
C GLU A 5 -10.87 8.88 -13.16
N ALA A 6 -11.11 7.59 -12.90
CA ALA A 6 -12.46 7.01 -12.88
C ALA A 6 -13.39 7.60 -11.79
N SER A 7 -12.81 8.33 -10.83
CA SER A 7 -13.52 9.00 -9.74
C SER A 7 -13.61 10.52 -9.90
N GLY A 8 -13.21 11.07 -11.05
CA GLY A 8 -13.33 12.49 -11.35
C GLY A 8 -12.08 13.33 -11.06
N TRP A 9 -10.96 12.72 -10.67
CA TRP A 9 -9.69 13.43 -10.50
C TRP A 9 -8.92 13.55 -11.81
N GLU A 10 -8.17 14.63 -11.99
CA GLU A 10 -7.21 14.77 -13.08
C GLU A 10 -5.78 14.56 -12.56
N THR A 11 -4.97 13.75 -13.25
CA THR A 11 -3.54 13.62 -12.92
C THR A 11 -2.73 14.61 -13.75
N ILE A 12 -2.27 15.70 -13.12
CA ILE A 12 -1.44 16.72 -13.78
C ILE A 12 0.07 16.44 -13.69
N TRP A 13 0.48 15.55 -12.77
CA TRP A 13 1.88 15.22 -12.55
C TRP A 13 2.02 13.83 -11.93
N ALA A 14 3.03 13.08 -12.33
CA ALA A 14 3.38 11.79 -11.76
C ALA A 14 4.89 11.55 -11.77
N ASN A 15 5.39 10.81 -10.79
CA ASN A 15 6.78 10.35 -10.76
C ASN A 15 6.85 8.84 -10.60
N GLN A 16 7.72 8.21 -11.37
CA GLN A 16 8.04 6.80 -11.28
C GLN A 16 9.48 6.59 -11.71
N TRP A 17 10.31 6.01 -10.84
CA TRP A 17 11.73 5.73 -11.12
C TRP A 17 12.15 4.38 -10.54
N GLU A 18 12.83 3.57 -11.34
CA GLU A 18 13.32 2.23 -10.98
C GLU A 18 14.86 2.25 -10.95
N PRO A 19 15.50 2.65 -9.83
CA PRO A 19 16.94 2.88 -9.78
C PRO A 19 17.79 1.61 -9.96
N SER A 20 17.17 0.43 -9.76
CA SER A 20 17.86 -0.87 -9.86
C SER A 20 17.84 -1.47 -11.26
N THR A 21 17.24 -0.80 -12.26
CA THR A 21 17.12 -1.31 -13.62
C THR A 21 17.45 -0.23 -14.66
N LYS A 22 18.06 -0.65 -15.78
CA LYS A 22 18.27 0.25 -16.93
C LYS A 22 16.95 0.57 -17.62
N THR A 23 16.15 -0.46 -17.89
CA THR A 23 14.81 -0.33 -18.46
C THR A 23 13.83 0.12 -17.39
N GLN A 24 12.95 1.06 -17.72
CA GLN A 24 12.01 1.70 -16.80
C GLN A 24 10.60 1.20 -17.12
N HIS A 25 10.42 -0.11 -17.01
CA HIS A 25 9.21 -0.81 -17.44
C HIS A 25 7.91 -0.22 -16.86
N ALA A 26 7.92 0.23 -15.60
CA ALA A 26 6.75 0.84 -14.98
C ALA A 26 6.44 2.21 -15.57
N ALA A 27 7.47 3.04 -15.78
CA ALA A 27 7.35 4.36 -16.39
C ALA A 27 6.92 4.28 -17.87
N GLU A 28 7.56 3.40 -18.64
CA GLU A 28 7.21 3.10 -20.03
C GLU A 28 5.76 2.61 -20.14
N CYS A 29 5.33 1.72 -19.23
CA CYS A 29 3.95 1.25 -19.19
C CYS A 29 2.97 2.38 -18.87
N TYR A 30 3.32 3.24 -17.92
CA TYR A 30 2.50 4.39 -17.56
C TYR A 30 2.34 5.34 -18.75
N GLU A 31 3.45 5.73 -19.39
CA GLU A 31 3.44 6.68 -20.51
C GLU A 31 2.67 6.13 -21.71
N LYS A 32 2.82 4.84 -22.03
CA LYS A 32 2.07 4.22 -23.14
C LYS A 32 0.56 4.20 -22.90
N ARG A 33 0.11 4.16 -21.65
CA ARG A 33 -1.32 4.03 -21.30
C ARG A 33 -2.01 5.36 -21.09
N PHE A 34 -1.33 6.30 -20.47
CA PHE A 34 -1.90 7.59 -20.13
C PHE A 34 -1.45 8.70 -21.07
N GLY A 35 -0.23 8.60 -21.63
CA GLY A 35 0.40 9.67 -22.39
C GLY A 35 0.41 11.00 -21.64
N GLY A 36 0.46 12.08 -22.42
CA GLY A 36 0.16 13.43 -21.93
C GLY A 36 1.32 14.16 -21.25
N GLY A 37 2.53 13.60 -21.23
CA GLY A 37 3.72 14.31 -20.75
C GLY A 37 3.69 14.67 -19.26
N THR A 38 2.81 14.05 -18.47
CA THR A 38 2.69 14.28 -17.02
C THR A 38 3.71 13.48 -16.21
N LEU A 39 4.40 12.52 -16.84
CA LEU A 39 5.31 11.60 -16.16
C LEU A 39 6.74 12.18 -16.11
N VAL A 40 7.28 12.26 -14.90
CA VAL A 40 8.68 12.53 -14.64
C VAL A 40 9.38 11.23 -14.22
N ASN A 41 10.26 10.71 -15.07
CA ASN A 41 11.04 9.49 -14.82
C ASN A 41 12.44 9.82 -14.26
N GLU A 42 12.47 10.43 -13.07
CA GLU A 42 13.69 10.82 -12.35
C GLU A 42 13.61 10.42 -10.87
N ASP A 43 14.75 10.38 -10.18
CA ASP A 43 14.79 10.19 -8.73
C ASP A 43 14.09 11.37 -8.02
N ILE A 44 12.99 11.08 -7.32
CA ILE A 44 12.21 12.07 -6.58
C ILE A 44 13.06 12.86 -5.57
N ASN A 45 14.10 12.28 -5.00
CA ASN A 45 14.97 12.97 -4.06
C ASN A 45 15.71 14.15 -4.73
N GLN A 46 16.09 14.00 -6.00
CA GLN A 46 16.71 15.08 -6.77
C GLN A 46 15.70 16.14 -7.20
N ILE A 47 14.44 15.74 -7.43
CA ILE A 47 13.36 16.66 -7.76
C ILE A 47 13.05 17.57 -6.57
N VAL A 48 12.90 17.01 -5.36
CA VAL A 48 12.52 17.79 -4.18
C VAL A 48 13.64 18.72 -3.69
N GLU A 49 14.91 18.42 -3.98
CA GLU A 49 16.04 19.33 -3.75
C GLU A 49 15.93 20.62 -4.61
N ARG A 50 15.17 20.58 -5.71
CA ARG A 50 14.93 21.73 -6.61
C ARG A 50 13.64 22.49 -6.28
N ILE A 51 12.92 22.09 -5.23
CA ILE A 51 11.82 22.90 -4.70
C ILE A 51 12.47 24.08 -3.96
N GLY A 52 12.72 25.16 -4.69
CA GLY A 52 13.20 26.43 -4.15
C GLY A 52 12.09 27.17 -3.41
N ASP A 53 12.48 28.15 -2.60
CA ASP A 53 11.55 28.90 -1.75
C ASP A 53 10.71 29.93 -2.56
N ASP A 54 11.16 30.34 -3.75
CA ASP A 54 10.60 31.47 -4.51
C ASP A 54 10.14 31.13 -5.96
N GLY A 55 9.48 29.99 -6.18
CA GLY A 55 8.87 29.66 -7.48
C GLY A 55 7.96 28.44 -7.45
N PRO A 56 7.25 28.11 -8.54
CA PRO A 56 6.31 26.98 -8.56
C PRO A 56 7.01 25.61 -8.34
N GLY A 57 8.34 25.57 -8.43
CA GLY A 57 9.13 24.34 -8.31
C GLY A 57 8.86 23.35 -9.46
N PRO A 58 9.51 22.18 -9.46
CA PRO A 58 9.33 21.15 -10.49
C PRO A 58 8.01 20.35 -10.34
N ILE A 59 7.23 20.63 -9.30
CA ILE A 59 5.98 19.94 -8.97
C ILE A 59 4.88 21.00 -8.95
N PRO A 60 3.82 20.88 -9.78
CA PRO A 60 2.74 21.85 -9.82
C PRO A 60 1.93 21.85 -8.52
N ASP A 61 1.21 22.95 -8.27
CA ASP A 61 0.21 23.00 -7.21
C ASP A 61 -0.93 22.02 -7.52
N HIS A 62 -1.48 21.38 -6.49
CA HIS A 62 -2.43 20.29 -6.63
C HIS A 62 -3.31 20.16 -5.39
N ASP A 63 -4.53 19.67 -5.58
CA ASP A 63 -5.49 19.47 -4.48
C ASP A 63 -5.32 18.12 -3.77
N LEU A 64 -4.73 17.13 -4.45
CA LEU A 64 -4.56 15.78 -3.96
C LEU A 64 -3.15 15.24 -4.24
N LEU A 65 -2.38 14.96 -3.18
CA LEU A 65 -1.13 14.20 -3.28
C LEU A 65 -1.41 12.72 -3.06
N VAL A 66 -0.94 11.86 -3.97
CA VAL A 66 -1.09 10.41 -3.85
C VAL A 66 0.25 9.71 -3.90
N GLY A 67 0.47 8.73 -3.02
CA GLY A 67 1.74 8.02 -2.96
C GLY A 67 1.64 6.60 -2.40
N GLY A 68 2.33 5.67 -3.06
CA GLY A 68 2.73 4.39 -2.49
C GLY A 68 4.24 4.39 -2.33
N PHE A 69 4.74 4.12 -1.12
CA PHE A 69 6.17 4.21 -0.82
C PHE A 69 6.65 2.94 -0.10
N PRO A 70 7.91 2.49 -0.32
CA PRO A 70 8.42 1.28 0.29
C PRO A 70 8.50 1.43 1.81
N CYS A 71 8.12 0.38 2.55
CA CYS A 71 8.23 0.33 4.00
C CYS A 71 9.71 0.31 4.45
N GLN A 72 10.25 1.49 4.78
CA GLN A 72 11.64 1.70 5.22
C GLN A 72 11.68 2.15 6.69
N ASP A 73 12.89 2.29 7.24
CA ASP A 73 13.12 2.93 8.53
C ASP A 73 13.00 4.45 8.38
N TYR A 74 11.97 5.05 8.99
CA TYR A 74 11.66 6.49 8.90
C TYR A 74 12.19 7.28 10.10
N SER A 75 13.19 6.78 10.83
CA SER A 75 13.82 7.52 11.92
C SER A 75 14.40 8.86 11.48
N VAL A 76 14.51 9.79 12.45
CA VAL A 76 15.18 11.08 12.29
C VAL A 76 16.38 11.20 13.23
N ALA A 77 17.41 11.95 12.81
CA ALA A 77 18.53 12.34 13.65
C ALA A 77 18.54 13.86 13.90
N LYS A 78 18.96 14.28 15.10
CA LYS A 78 19.27 15.69 15.41
C LYS A 78 20.60 16.07 14.76
N VAL A 79 20.62 17.15 13.97
CA VAL A 79 21.87 17.69 13.40
C VAL A 79 22.42 18.75 14.35
N ARG A 80 23.64 18.53 14.89
CA ARG A 80 24.28 19.41 15.90
C ARG A 80 24.54 20.85 15.43
N SER A 81 24.40 21.17 14.14
CA SER A 81 24.78 22.47 13.56
C SER A 81 23.62 23.40 13.17
N GLN A 82 22.36 23.00 13.37
CA GLN A 82 21.21 23.88 13.16
C GLN A 82 20.24 23.78 14.32
N ALA A 83 20.02 24.90 15.02
CA ALA A 83 19.16 24.96 16.20
C ALA A 83 17.69 24.60 15.91
N HIS A 84 17.28 24.43 14.64
CA HIS A 84 15.90 24.16 14.20
C HIS A 84 15.78 23.01 13.16
N GLY A 85 16.83 22.22 12.90
CA GLY A 85 16.85 21.26 11.79
C GLY A 85 16.73 19.79 12.21
N ILE A 86 15.55 19.20 12.04
CA ILE A 86 15.32 17.74 12.09
C ILE A 86 15.42 17.22 10.65
N VAL A 87 16.40 16.36 10.36
CA VAL A 87 16.64 15.86 8.98
C VAL A 87 16.38 14.38 8.91
N GLY A 88 15.32 14.03 8.19
CA GLY A 88 15.02 12.64 7.85
C GLY A 88 16.15 11.91 7.15
N LYS A 89 16.18 10.58 7.27
CA LYS A 89 17.18 9.76 6.60
C LYS A 89 17.17 9.96 5.08
N LYS A 90 18.30 10.41 4.52
CA LYS A 90 18.47 10.63 3.07
C LYS A 90 18.14 9.36 2.27
N GLY A 91 17.39 9.51 1.17
CA GLY A 91 17.01 8.42 0.27
C GLY A 91 15.80 7.58 0.75
N VAL A 92 15.17 7.98 1.85
CA VAL A 92 13.91 7.37 2.30
C VAL A 92 12.74 8.18 1.74
N LEU A 93 11.88 7.53 0.96
CA LEU A 93 10.89 8.22 0.12
C LEU A 93 9.83 9.00 0.92
N TRP A 94 9.58 8.61 2.17
CA TRP A 94 8.71 9.38 3.07
C TRP A 94 9.14 10.85 3.20
N TRP A 95 10.45 11.12 3.28
CA TRP A 95 10.95 12.48 3.45
C TRP A 95 10.82 13.33 2.19
N ALA A 96 10.83 12.70 1.01
CA ALA A 96 10.49 13.38 -0.23
C ALA A 96 9.01 13.78 -0.24
N ILE A 97 8.10 12.90 0.21
CA ILE A 97 6.68 13.24 0.38
C ILE A 97 6.53 14.39 1.38
N HIS A 98 7.17 14.30 2.54
CA HIS A 98 7.12 15.36 3.56
C HIS A 98 7.56 16.72 3.01
N ARG A 99 8.69 16.77 2.27
CA ARG A 99 9.20 18.00 1.66
C ARG A 99 8.20 18.61 0.66
N ILE A 100 7.50 17.78 -0.12
CA ILE A 100 6.44 18.25 -1.01
C ILE A 100 5.30 18.86 -0.18
N LEU A 101 4.87 18.18 0.88
CA LEU A 101 3.77 18.64 1.73
C LEU A 101 4.08 19.95 2.47
N GLU A 102 5.33 20.17 2.90
CA GLU A 102 5.77 21.44 3.52
C GLU A 102 5.52 22.64 2.62
N THR A 103 5.71 22.46 1.31
CA THR A 103 5.63 23.54 0.31
C THR A 103 4.24 23.65 -0.30
N LYS A 104 3.63 22.51 -0.67
CA LYS A 104 2.41 22.47 -1.51
C LYS A 104 1.11 22.41 -0.72
N ARG A 105 1.13 21.84 0.48
CA ARG A 105 -0.04 21.72 1.39
C ARG A 105 -1.38 21.45 0.66
N PRO A 106 -1.47 20.37 -0.15
CA PRO A 106 -2.70 20.03 -0.86
C PRO A 106 -3.88 19.82 0.12
N SER A 107 -5.11 20.05 -0.33
CA SER A 107 -6.31 19.80 0.48
C SER A 107 -6.38 18.37 1.01
N PHE A 108 -5.92 17.41 0.20
CA PHE A 108 -5.90 16.01 0.56
C PHE A 108 -4.54 15.34 0.30
N VAL A 109 -4.22 14.36 1.15
CA VAL A 109 -3.15 13.40 0.92
C VAL A 109 -3.74 12.00 0.99
N PHE A 110 -3.48 11.16 0.00
CA PHE A 110 -3.93 9.77 -0.03
C PHE A 110 -2.74 8.83 -0.19
N LEU A 111 -2.38 8.12 0.88
CA LEU A 111 -1.24 7.22 0.90
C LEU A 111 -1.69 5.77 1.04
N GLU A 112 -0.93 4.87 0.42
CA GLU A 112 -1.09 3.43 0.62
C GLU A 112 0.23 2.79 1.05
N ASN A 113 0.11 1.78 1.91
CA ASN A 113 1.23 0.92 2.29
C ASN A 113 0.76 -0.48 2.70
N VAL A 114 1.72 -1.38 2.94
CA VAL A 114 1.45 -2.64 3.65
C VAL A 114 1.03 -2.37 5.09
N ASP A 115 0.14 -3.20 5.65
CA ASP A 115 -0.36 -3.04 7.02
C ASP A 115 0.72 -3.18 8.10
N ARG A 116 1.86 -3.78 7.74
CA ARG A 116 3.08 -3.80 8.58
C ARG A 116 3.57 -2.40 8.95
N LEU A 117 3.25 -1.36 8.18
CA LEU A 117 3.61 0.02 8.48
C LEU A 117 3.21 0.40 9.92
N LEU A 118 2.02 0.01 10.37
CA LEU A 118 1.51 0.26 11.73
C LEU A 118 2.40 -0.35 12.82
N LYS A 119 3.21 -1.36 12.48
CA LYS A 119 4.10 -2.12 13.39
C LYS A 119 5.57 -1.79 13.20
N SER A 120 5.91 -0.86 12.32
CA SER A 120 7.29 -0.55 11.96
C SER A 120 7.94 0.40 12.99
N PRO A 121 9.26 0.31 13.21
CA PRO A 121 10.14 -0.81 12.84
C PRO A 121 9.97 -2.01 13.80
N THR A 122 10.58 -3.14 13.46
CA THR A 122 10.56 -4.33 14.32
C THR A 122 11.19 -4.11 15.69
N ALA A 123 12.22 -3.27 15.78
CA ALA A 123 12.91 -2.98 17.04
C ALA A 123 12.14 -2.02 17.97
N GLN A 124 11.14 -1.29 17.44
CA GLN A 124 10.46 -0.22 18.16
C GLN A 124 9.03 -0.06 17.63
N ARG A 125 8.14 -0.96 18.04
CA ARG A 125 6.84 -1.17 17.38
C ARG A 125 5.97 0.09 17.39
N GLY A 126 5.68 0.60 16.18
CA GLY A 126 4.76 1.71 15.94
C GLY A 126 5.43 3.06 15.72
N ARG A 127 6.73 3.21 16.03
CA ARG A 127 7.46 4.48 15.90
C ARG A 127 7.34 5.10 14.50
N ASP A 128 7.58 4.31 13.46
CA ASP A 128 7.59 4.80 12.08
C ASP A 128 6.24 5.38 11.66
N PHE A 129 5.14 4.76 12.12
CA PHE A 129 3.81 5.28 11.89
C PHE A 129 3.52 6.53 12.73
N ALA A 130 3.98 6.57 13.99
CA ALA A 130 3.88 7.75 14.84
C ALA A 130 4.62 8.97 14.24
N ILE A 131 5.79 8.76 13.62
CA ILE A 131 6.54 9.82 12.93
C ILE A 131 5.73 10.37 11.75
N ILE A 132 5.16 9.48 10.91
CA ILE A 132 4.30 9.88 9.78
C ILE A 132 3.11 10.72 10.26
N LEU A 133 2.44 10.26 11.31
CA LEU A 133 1.32 10.96 11.93
C LEU A 133 1.76 12.33 12.47
N ALA A 134 2.84 12.41 13.24
CA ALA A 134 3.32 13.67 13.79
C ALA A 134 3.66 14.69 12.69
N CYS A 135 4.37 14.26 11.64
CA CYS A 135 4.69 15.11 10.49
C CYS A 135 3.42 15.70 9.83
N LEU A 136 2.42 14.86 9.56
CA LEU A 136 1.15 15.32 8.98
C LEU A 136 0.38 16.24 9.95
N SER A 137 0.40 15.95 11.25
CA SER A 137 -0.22 16.82 12.26
C SER A 137 0.44 18.19 12.30
N ASP A 138 1.77 18.25 12.21
CA ASP A 138 2.55 19.49 12.27
C ASP A 138 2.31 20.38 11.05
N LEU A 139 1.90 19.77 9.93
CA LEU A 139 1.47 20.45 8.72
C LEU A 139 -0.04 20.78 8.69
N GLY A 140 -0.77 20.56 9.80
CA GLY A 140 -2.18 20.98 9.93
C GLY A 140 -3.21 20.00 9.36
N TYR A 141 -2.85 18.72 9.21
CA TYR A 141 -3.77 17.71 8.71
C TYR A 141 -4.51 16.94 9.82
N ILE A 142 -5.79 16.66 9.59
CA ILE A 142 -6.45 15.51 10.22
C ILE A 142 -6.03 14.27 9.44
N VAL A 143 -5.61 13.21 10.13
CA VAL A 143 -5.19 11.97 9.48
C VAL A 143 -6.10 10.84 9.90
N GLU A 144 -6.73 10.16 8.93
CA GLU A 144 -7.42 8.90 9.14
C GLU A 144 -6.66 7.74 8.49
N TRP A 145 -6.78 6.55 9.05
CA TRP A 145 -6.28 5.34 8.40
C TRP A 145 -7.24 4.17 8.53
N ARG A 146 -7.13 3.24 7.57
CA ARG A 146 -7.89 1.99 7.56
C ARG A 146 -7.10 0.89 6.89
N VAL A 147 -7.01 -0.24 7.56
CA VAL A 147 -6.53 -1.49 6.98
C VAL A 147 -7.70 -2.18 6.31
N ALA A 148 -7.62 -2.30 4.99
CA ALA A 148 -8.66 -2.91 4.17
C ALA A 148 -8.11 -4.11 3.41
N ASN A 149 -8.90 -5.18 3.35
CA ASN A 149 -8.65 -6.34 2.51
C ASN A 149 -9.59 -6.27 1.30
N ALA A 150 -9.04 -6.25 0.07
CA ALA A 150 -9.85 -6.09 -1.13
C ALA A 150 -10.98 -7.13 -1.27
N ALA A 151 -10.75 -8.38 -0.86
CA ALA A 151 -11.77 -9.42 -0.87
C ALA A 151 -12.99 -9.10 0.01
N ASP A 152 -12.81 -8.34 1.09
CA ASP A 152 -13.91 -7.96 1.97
C ASP A 152 -14.90 -7.04 1.24
N TYR A 153 -14.42 -6.26 0.26
CA TYR A 153 -15.19 -5.33 -0.57
C TYR A 153 -15.55 -5.90 -1.95
N GLY A 154 -15.49 -7.23 -2.12
CA GLY A 154 -15.99 -7.94 -3.29
C GLY A 154 -15.00 -8.15 -4.42
N PHE A 155 -13.72 -7.78 -4.24
CA PHE A 155 -12.69 -8.02 -5.24
C PHE A 155 -12.13 -9.46 -5.17
N PRO A 156 -11.64 -10.04 -6.28
CA PRO A 156 -11.25 -11.46 -6.34
C PRO A 156 -9.89 -11.78 -5.71
N GLN A 157 -9.36 -10.90 -4.85
CA GLN A 157 -8.02 -11.05 -4.26
C GLN A 157 -8.02 -10.64 -2.79
N ARG A 158 -7.43 -11.49 -1.93
CA ARG A 158 -7.10 -11.15 -0.56
C ARG A 158 -5.85 -10.27 -0.54
N ARG A 159 -6.02 -8.96 -0.75
CA ARG A 159 -4.94 -7.96 -0.70
C ARG A 159 -5.21 -6.98 0.43
N ARG A 160 -4.51 -7.20 1.55
CA ARG A 160 -4.59 -6.36 2.76
C ARG A 160 -3.59 -5.22 2.69
N ARG A 161 -4.06 -3.98 2.86
CA ARG A 161 -3.28 -2.74 2.81
C ARG A 161 -3.78 -1.73 3.83
N VAL A 162 -2.89 -0.86 4.30
CA VAL A 162 -3.28 0.32 5.06
C VAL A 162 -3.40 1.49 4.09
N PHE A 163 -4.55 2.14 4.12
CA PHE A 163 -4.81 3.40 3.44
C PHE A 163 -4.78 4.52 4.48
N LEU A 164 -4.10 5.61 4.18
CA LEU A 164 -4.10 6.82 5.00
C LEU A 164 -4.69 7.95 4.15
N VAL A 165 -5.61 8.71 4.73
CA VAL A 165 -6.09 9.96 4.15
C VAL A 165 -5.81 11.07 5.12
N ALA A 166 -5.21 12.16 4.63
CA ALA A 166 -4.98 13.37 5.39
C ALA A 166 -5.81 14.51 4.78
N HIS A 167 -6.52 15.27 5.61
CA HIS A 167 -7.35 16.42 5.23
C HIS A 167 -6.74 17.69 5.83
N HIS A 168 -6.33 18.64 5.00
CA HIS A 168 -5.76 19.90 5.48
C HIS A 168 -6.87 20.80 6.03
N VAL A 169 -6.74 21.26 7.28
CA VAL A 169 -7.79 22.05 7.94
C VAL A 169 -7.69 23.54 7.59
N GLY A 170 -6.56 23.99 7.04
CA GLY A 170 -6.27 25.40 6.80
C GLY A 170 -5.72 26.07 8.06
N ASP A 171 -4.83 27.05 7.88
CA ASP A 171 -4.14 27.68 9.00
C ASP A 171 -5.12 28.42 9.92
N GLY A 172 -5.05 28.14 11.22
CA GLY A 172 -5.91 28.77 12.24
C GLY A 172 -7.38 28.33 12.24
N SER A 173 -7.75 27.34 11.42
CA SER A 173 -9.12 26.83 11.34
C SER A 173 -9.35 25.63 12.26
N GLU A 174 -10.61 25.38 12.61
CA GLU A 174 -11.04 24.13 13.27
C GLU A 174 -11.73 23.22 12.25
N PRO A 175 -11.55 21.90 12.36
CA PRO A 175 -12.18 20.99 11.43
C PRO A 175 -13.68 20.89 11.69
N LYS A 176 -14.44 20.83 10.59
CA LYS A 176 -15.86 20.52 10.64
C LYS A 176 -16.03 19.00 10.84
N TRP A 177 -15.88 18.53 12.09
CA TRP A 177 -16.10 17.12 12.45
C TRP A 177 -16.97 16.98 13.71
N ARG A 178 -17.67 15.86 13.83
CA ARG A 178 -18.49 15.53 15.01
C ARG A 178 -17.71 14.70 16.05
N GLY A 179 -16.38 14.59 15.88
CA GLY A 179 -15.47 13.85 16.74
C GLY A 179 -14.98 12.51 16.16
N PRO A 180 -14.05 11.83 16.85
CA PRO A 180 -13.33 10.68 16.30
C PRO A 180 -14.22 9.47 15.98
N ILE A 181 -15.27 9.24 16.77
CA ILE A 181 -16.25 8.17 16.55
C ILE A 181 -16.96 8.39 15.20
N SER A 182 -17.56 9.56 15.03
CA SER A 182 -18.28 9.92 13.80
C SER A 182 -17.37 9.89 12.57
N TRP A 183 -16.11 10.32 12.72
CA TRP A 183 -15.14 10.30 11.63
C TRP A 183 -14.84 8.88 11.16
N MET A 184 -14.57 7.98 12.09
CA MET A 184 -14.29 6.59 11.74
C MET A 184 -15.54 5.80 11.29
N ALA A 185 -16.74 6.21 11.70
CA ALA A 185 -17.98 5.53 11.35
C ALA A 185 -18.58 6.02 10.02
N GLU A 186 -18.58 7.35 9.78
CA GLU A 186 -19.43 7.99 8.77
C GLU A 186 -18.73 9.13 8.02
N ASP A 187 -18.06 10.05 8.73
CA ASP A 187 -17.60 11.32 8.16
C ASP A 187 -16.23 11.26 7.47
N GLY A 188 -15.43 10.22 7.74
CA GLY A 188 -14.13 10.03 7.10
C GLY A 188 -14.27 9.57 5.65
N ALA A 189 -13.31 9.96 4.80
CA ALA A 189 -13.25 9.49 3.43
C ALA A 189 -13.10 7.97 3.35
N LEU A 190 -12.35 7.37 4.29
CA LEU A 190 -12.19 5.92 4.39
C LEU A 190 -13.44 5.25 4.97
N ALA A 191 -14.17 5.91 5.87
CA ALA A 191 -15.43 5.41 6.39
C ALA A 191 -16.49 5.28 5.28
N ARG A 192 -16.63 6.32 4.45
CA ARG A 192 -17.53 6.31 3.28
C ARG A 192 -17.08 5.36 2.18
N GLY A 193 -15.78 5.31 1.88
CA GLY A 193 -15.25 4.58 0.73
C GLY A 193 -15.09 3.09 1.00
N LEU A 194 -14.74 2.75 2.24
CA LEU A 194 -14.41 1.40 2.70
C LEU A 194 -15.19 1.10 3.99
N PRO A 195 -16.54 1.00 3.92
CA PRO A 195 -17.40 0.91 5.09
C PRO A 195 -17.08 -0.27 6.01
N GLY A 196 -17.31 -0.08 7.30
CA GLY A 196 -17.10 -1.07 8.35
C GLY A 196 -18.14 -0.97 9.45
N ASP A 197 -18.05 -1.86 10.44
CA ASP A 197 -18.94 -1.88 11.61
C ASP A 197 -18.78 -0.67 12.54
N GLY A 198 -17.70 0.10 12.34
CA GLY A 198 -17.44 1.33 13.05
C GLY A 198 -16.96 1.13 14.49
N PRO A 199 -16.48 2.21 15.13
CA PRO A 199 -16.11 2.21 16.54
C PRO A 199 -17.30 1.97 17.49
N SER A 200 -17.09 1.24 18.59
CA SER A 200 -18.04 1.22 19.71
C SER A 200 -18.01 2.56 20.46
N PRO A 201 -19.15 3.23 20.74
CA PRO A 201 -19.16 4.53 21.40
C PRO A 201 -18.47 4.55 22.79
N SER A 202 -18.46 3.41 23.48
CA SER A 202 -17.83 3.26 24.81
C SER A 202 -16.29 3.27 24.80
N GLN A 203 -15.66 3.26 23.64
CA GLN A 203 -14.21 3.10 23.50
C GLN A 203 -13.43 4.42 23.40
N PHE A 204 -14.09 5.59 23.32
CA PHE A 204 -13.39 6.82 22.91
C PHE A 204 -13.69 8.02 23.81
N ASN A 205 -12.95 8.09 24.92
CA ASN A 205 -12.45 9.28 25.62
C ASN A 205 -11.76 8.79 26.92
N PRO A 206 -10.50 9.16 27.25
CA PRO A 206 -9.56 10.05 26.56
C PRO A 206 -9.02 9.50 25.22
N PRO A 207 -8.17 10.25 24.48
CA PRO A 207 -7.41 9.70 23.35
C PRO A 207 -6.55 8.50 23.76
N ASP A 208 -6.38 7.54 22.85
CA ASP A 208 -5.58 6.33 23.08
C ASP A 208 -4.08 6.65 23.15
N ILE A 209 -3.63 7.61 22.34
CA ILE A 209 -2.21 8.01 22.24
C ILE A 209 -2.13 9.52 22.10
N LYS A 210 -1.15 10.13 22.79
CA LYS A 210 -0.73 11.52 22.58
C LYS A 210 0.71 11.55 22.10
N LEU A 211 0.95 12.05 20.89
CA LEU A 211 2.30 12.17 20.33
C LEU A 211 2.96 13.45 20.88
N GLN A 212 3.84 13.28 21.87
CA GLN A 212 4.53 14.39 22.53
C GLN A 212 5.97 14.53 22.02
N GLY A 213 6.51 15.75 22.14
CA GLY A 213 7.90 16.04 21.80
C GLY A 213 8.17 16.30 20.32
N ASP A 214 9.39 16.67 19.98
CA ASP A 214 9.83 16.82 18.59
C ASP A 214 9.94 15.45 17.88
N LEU A 215 10.13 15.43 16.55
CA LEU A 215 10.21 14.17 15.80
C LEU A 215 11.41 13.29 16.21
N ALA A 216 12.48 13.86 16.76
CA ALA A 216 13.62 13.10 17.26
C ALA A 216 13.31 12.48 18.64
N GLU A 217 12.60 13.19 19.51
CA GLU A 217 12.09 12.62 20.76
C GLU A 217 11.11 11.47 20.50
N ILE A 218 10.23 11.61 19.50
CA ILE A 218 9.37 10.49 19.04
C ILE A 218 10.23 9.34 18.50
N THR A 219 11.28 9.65 17.73
CA THR A 219 12.19 8.63 17.18
C THR A 219 12.87 7.81 18.29
N GLU A 220 13.33 8.48 19.34
CA GLU A 220 14.07 7.84 20.44
C GLU A 220 13.13 7.12 21.42
N GLY A 221 11.97 7.71 21.73
CA GLY A 221 11.11 7.25 22.82
C GLY A 221 9.90 6.42 22.40
N PHE A 222 9.22 6.75 21.29
CA PHE A 222 7.90 6.18 21.01
C PHE A 222 8.01 4.69 20.67
N GLY A 223 7.32 3.83 21.41
CA GLY A 223 7.32 2.38 21.15
C GLY A 223 8.58 1.65 21.62
N LEU A 224 9.44 2.29 22.41
CA LEU A 224 10.58 1.63 23.05
C LEU A 224 10.06 0.57 24.05
N GLY A 225 10.54 -0.66 23.91
CA GLY A 225 10.11 -1.79 24.76
C GLY A 225 8.74 -2.38 24.39
N ASN A 226 8.01 -1.81 23.43
CA ASN A 226 6.72 -2.33 23.01
C ASN A 226 6.85 -3.69 22.31
N LEU A 227 6.16 -4.70 22.84
CA LEU A 227 6.02 -6.01 22.19
C LEU A 227 5.08 -5.94 20.98
N MET A 228 4.06 -5.07 21.05
CA MET A 228 3.03 -4.87 20.04
C MET A 228 2.85 -3.37 19.74
N THR A 229 2.41 -3.05 18.53
CA THR A 229 2.07 -1.66 18.20
C THR A 229 0.79 -1.23 18.94
N PRO A 230 0.69 0.03 19.39
CA PRO A 230 -0.54 0.57 19.92
C PRO A 230 -1.56 0.92 18.82
N PHE A 231 -1.15 1.00 17.55
CA PHE A 231 -2.04 1.34 16.43
C PHE A 231 -2.84 0.13 15.95
N LEU A 232 -4.17 0.25 15.96
CA LEU A 232 -5.10 -0.77 15.47
C LEU A 232 -5.45 -0.55 14.00
N SER A 233 -6.34 -1.38 13.45
CA SER A 233 -6.61 -1.44 12.01
C SER A 233 -7.28 -0.19 11.45
N ALA A 234 -7.88 0.65 12.29
CA ALA A 234 -8.41 1.94 11.88
C ALA A 234 -8.12 3.00 12.95
N GLY A 235 -8.15 4.25 12.55
CA GLY A 235 -8.01 5.35 13.49
C GLY A 235 -8.10 6.70 12.83
N VAL A 236 -8.13 7.71 13.69
CA VAL A 236 -8.06 9.13 13.32
C VAL A 236 -7.14 9.86 14.30
N MET A 237 -6.41 10.83 13.79
CA MET A 237 -5.58 11.72 14.57
C MET A 237 -5.92 13.17 14.25
N TRP A 238 -6.02 13.98 15.29
CA TRP A 238 -6.09 15.44 15.19
C TRP A 238 -5.22 16.07 16.27
N ARG A 239 -4.38 17.06 15.91
CA ARG A 239 -3.46 17.77 16.82
C ARG A 239 -2.68 16.84 17.75
N ARG A 240 -2.06 15.81 17.15
CA ARG A 240 -1.27 14.79 17.85
C ARG A 240 -2.02 13.95 18.89
N GLU A 241 -3.34 14.09 18.99
CA GLU A 241 -4.22 13.17 19.72
C GLU A 241 -4.74 12.10 18.76
N VAL A 242 -4.62 10.84 19.17
CA VAL A 242 -4.89 9.69 18.32
C VAL A 242 -5.96 8.82 18.95
N TRP A 243 -6.93 8.41 18.13
CA TRP A 243 -7.95 7.42 18.47
C TRP A 243 -7.84 6.25 17.49
N THR A 244 -7.85 5.01 17.99
CA THR A 244 -7.66 3.83 17.16
C THR A 244 -8.48 2.64 17.64
N THR A 245 -9.01 1.87 16.69
CA THR A 245 -9.77 0.64 16.99
C THR A 245 -9.66 -0.40 15.89
N ALA A 246 -10.12 -1.60 16.21
CA ALA A 246 -10.36 -2.62 15.21
C ALA A 246 -11.71 -2.34 14.52
N ILE A 247 -11.70 -2.29 13.19
CA ILE A 247 -12.92 -2.17 12.37
C ILE A 247 -12.99 -3.39 11.46
N ARG A 248 -14.15 -4.04 11.42
CA ARG A 248 -14.44 -5.11 10.47
C ARG A 248 -15.13 -4.51 9.26
N SER A 249 -14.62 -4.84 8.08
CA SER A 249 -15.20 -4.42 6.80
C SER A 249 -16.67 -4.88 6.69
N VAL A 250 -17.54 -4.00 6.22
CA VAL A 250 -18.97 -4.28 5.98
C VAL A 250 -19.27 -4.05 4.51
N TYR A 251 -19.71 -5.09 3.81
CA TYR A 251 -20.03 -4.99 2.39
C TYR A 251 -21.07 -6.05 1.99
N SER A 252 -22.17 -5.58 1.41
CA SER A 252 -23.32 -6.38 0.98
C SER A 252 -23.45 -6.52 -0.54
N GLY A 253 -22.53 -5.93 -1.31
CA GLY A 253 -22.56 -6.00 -2.77
C GLY A 253 -22.00 -7.32 -3.34
N PRO A 254 -21.95 -7.44 -4.68
CA PRO A 254 -21.47 -8.65 -5.34
C PRO A 254 -20.00 -8.91 -5.00
N ARG A 255 -19.65 -10.19 -4.86
CA ARG A 255 -18.31 -10.67 -4.55
C ARG A 255 -17.79 -11.52 -5.70
N LYS A 256 -16.54 -11.24 -6.11
CA LYS A 256 -15.82 -12.05 -7.08
C LYS A 256 -14.85 -13.00 -6.39
N VAL A 257 -14.57 -14.10 -7.05
CA VAL A 257 -13.62 -15.14 -6.66
C VAL A 257 -12.60 -15.36 -7.79
N LEU A 258 -11.60 -16.21 -7.55
CA LEU A 258 -10.53 -16.43 -8.54
C LEU A 258 -11.08 -16.92 -9.89
N ARG A 259 -12.10 -17.79 -9.93
CA ARG A 259 -12.69 -18.27 -11.19
C ARG A 259 -13.25 -17.15 -12.09
N ASP A 260 -13.69 -16.03 -11.51
CA ASP A 260 -14.34 -14.94 -12.25
C ASP A 260 -13.36 -14.13 -13.11
N VAL A 261 -12.06 -14.32 -12.92
CA VAL A 261 -11.01 -13.62 -13.67
C VAL A 261 -10.21 -14.54 -14.59
N LEU A 262 -10.45 -15.85 -14.55
CA LEU A 262 -9.69 -16.83 -15.33
C LEU A 262 -10.01 -16.73 -16.81
N GLN A 263 -9.01 -16.98 -17.64
CA GLN A 263 -9.18 -17.21 -19.06
C GLN A 263 -9.63 -18.65 -19.34
N PRO A 264 -10.36 -18.89 -20.43
CA PRO A 264 -10.64 -20.25 -20.91
C PRO A 264 -9.33 -21.02 -21.15
N ALA A 265 -9.27 -22.29 -20.72
CA ALA A 265 -8.06 -23.12 -20.82
C ALA A 265 -7.51 -23.23 -22.25
N LYS A 266 -8.39 -23.21 -23.26
CA LYS A 266 -8.01 -23.25 -24.69
C LYS A 266 -7.23 -22.02 -25.19
N GLU A 267 -7.27 -20.91 -24.46
CA GLU A 267 -6.55 -19.67 -24.79
C GLU A 267 -5.21 -19.56 -24.05
N ILE A 268 -4.92 -20.50 -23.15
CA ILE A 268 -3.69 -20.49 -22.36
C ILE A 268 -2.55 -21.11 -23.17
N PRO A 269 -1.41 -20.40 -23.34
CA PRO A 269 -0.25 -20.99 -23.99
C PRO A 269 0.31 -22.19 -23.20
N GLU A 270 0.78 -23.23 -23.90
CA GLU A 270 1.29 -24.46 -23.27
C GLU A 270 2.43 -24.19 -22.27
N SER A 271 3.19 -23.11 -22.48
CA SER A 271 4.26 -22.68 -21.56
C SER A 271 3.77 -22.36 -20.14
N PHE A 272 2.48 -22.08 -19.93
CA PHE A 272 1.88 -21.83 -18.61
C PHE A 272 1.46 -23.09 -17.86
N PHE A 273 1.31 -24.22 -18.57
CA PHE A 273 1.04 -25.51 -17.94
C PHE A 273 2.29 -26.04 -17.26
N ILE A 274 2.10 -26.71 -16.13
CA ILE A 274 3.18 -27.29 -15.34
C ILE A 274 3.45 -28.68 -15.90
N PRO A 275 4.69 -28.96 -16.35
CA PRO A 275 5.05 -30.31 -16.78
C PRO A 275 4.93 -31.29 -15.62
N GLU A 276 4.48 -32.52 -15.91
CA GLU A 276 4.30 -33.59 -14.91
C GLU A 276 5.56 -33.78 -14.05
N ALA A 277 6.73 -33.76 -14.68
CA ALA A 277 8.03 -33.89 -14.02
C ALA A 277 8.35 -32.78 -12.98
N GLN A 278 7.60 -31.67 -12.97
CA GLN A 278 7.77 -30.60 -11.98
C GLN A 278 6.73 -30.62 -10.87
N VAL A 279 5.62 -31.36 -11.02
CA VAL A 279 4.48 -31.33 -10.09
C VAL A 279 4.92 -31.67 -8.67
N GLU A 280 5.77 -32.69 -8.47
CA GLU A 280 6.30 -33.06 -7.16
C GLU A 280 7.05 -31.91 -6.48
N ARG A 281 7.87 -31.18 -7.24
CA ARG A 281 8.63 -30.03 -6.72
C ARG A 281 7.70 -28.89 -6.32
N TRP A 282 6.63 -28.65 -7.08
CA TRP A 282 5.60 -27.69 -6.69
C TRP A 282 4.88 -28.09 -5.41
N THR A 283 4.45 -29.35 -5.31
CA THR A 283 3.81 -29.92 -4.11
C THR A 283 4.70 -29.77 -2.88
N TYR A 284 5.98 -30.13 -2.99
CA TYR A 284 6.94 -29.97 -1.88
C TYR A 284 7.09 -28.50 -1.44
N LEU A 285 7.19 -27.56 -2.38
CA LEU A 285 7.36 -26.14 -2.05
C LEU A 285 6.12 -25.53 -1.38
N LYS A 286 4.93 -26.01 -1.76
CA LYS A 286 3.62 -25.59 -1.22
C LYS A 286 3.28 -26.26 0.11
N GLY A 287 3.79 -27.47 0.34
CA GLY A 287 3.58 -28.23 1.57
C GLY A 287 4.18 -27.57 2.81
N SER A 288 3.76 -28.06 3.98
CA SER A 288 4.38 -27.69 5.25
C SER A 288 5.76 -28.31 5.39
N LYS A 289 6.65 -27.63 6.11
CA LYS A 289 8.01 -28.08 6.39
C LYS A 289 8.31 -27.84 7.86
N ASN A 290 9.06 -28.75 8.47
CA ASN A 290 9.58 -28.58 9.81
C ASN A 290 10.98 -29.17 9.87
N VAL A 291 12.00 -28.36 9.59
CA VAL A 291 13.36 -28.83 9.31
C VAL A 291 14.38 -28.07 10.16
N PRO A 292 15.32 -28.74 10.84
CA PRO A 292 16.41 -28.07 11.53
C PRO A 292 17.26 -27.23 10.58
N ARG A 293 17.64 -26.02 10.99
CA ARG A 293 18.54 -25.12 10.26
C ARG A 293 19.55 -24.49 11.20
N ILE A 294 20.71 -24.16 10.66
CA ILE A 294 21.77 -23.45 11.38
C ILE A 294 21.79 -22.00 10.90
N ALA A 295 21.61 -21.05 11.81
CA ALA A 295 21.73 -19.63 11.52
C ALA A 295 23.20 -19.24 11.24
N LYS A 296 23.43 -18.07 10.62
CA LYS A 296 24.80 -17.62 10.27
C LYS A 296 25.74 -17.50 11.48
N ASN A 297 25.19 -17.35 12.68
CA ASN A 297 25.92 -17.28 13.96
C ASN A 297 26.11 -18.67 14.62
N GLY A 298 25.78 -19.77 13.93
CA GLY A 298 25.91 -21.13 14.44
C GLY A 298 24.74 -21.64 15.28
N HIS A 299 23.75 -20.80 15.59
CA HIS A 299 22.59 -21.22 16.40
C HIS A 299 21.66 -22.15 15.60
N GLU A 300 21.41 -23.35 16.13
CA GLU A 300 20.42 -24.27 15.58
C GLU A 300 19.00 -23.83 15.90
N TYR A 301 18.14 -23.75 14.91
CA TYR A 301 16.73 -23.45 15.08
C TYR A 301 15.89 -24.34 14.18
N LEU A 302 14.66 -24.60 14.60
CA LEU A 302 13.71 -25.34 13.80
C LEU A 302 13.05 -24.37 12.80
N TYR A 303 13.28 -24.58 11.51
CA TYR A 303 12.58 -23.84 10.46
C TYR A 303 11.24 -24.52 10.19
N SER A 304 10.18 -23.89 10.69
CA SER A 304 8.81 -24.29 10.40
C SER A 304 8.18 -23.39 9.34
N GLU A 305 7.56 -24.00 8.34
CA GLU A 305 6.80 -23.32 7.28
C GLU A 305 5.45 -24.03 7.14
N GLY A 306 4.34 -23.30 7.26
CA GLY A 306 2.99 -23.89 7.11
C GLY A 306 2.73 -24.37 5.68
N GLY A 307 1.69 -25.19 5.46
CA GLY A 307 1.25 -25.49 4.09
C GLY A 307 0.46 -24.32 3.48
N ILE A 308 0.42 -24.24 2.16
CA ILE A 308 -0.58 -23.43 1.43
C ILE A 308 -1.33 -24.33 0.45
N ALA A 309 -2.57 -23.95 0.15
CA ALA A 309 -3.41 -24.70 -0.76
C ALA A 309 -2.71 -24.92 -2.11
N PHE A 310 -2.79 -26.14 -2.61
CA PHE A 310 -2.24 -26.56 -3.89
C PHE A 310 -3.12 -27.68 -4.48
N PRO A 311 -3.76 -27.48 -5.64
CA PRO A 311 -3.86 -26.19 -6.35
C PRO A 311 -4.57 -25.11 -5.51
N ASP A 312 -4.35 -23.86 -5.90
CA ASP A 312 -5.08 -22.70 -5.40
C ASP A 312 -6.58 -22.89 -5.73
N PRO A 313 -7.48 -22.82 -4.72
CA PRO A 313 -8.90 -22.99 -4.92
C PRO A 313 -9.49 -21.80 -5.69
N ILE A 314 -10.32 -22.10 -6.69
CA ILE A 314 -10.86 -21.12 -7.63
C ILE A 314 -12.23 -20.56 -7.20
N ASP A 315 -12.88 -21.17 -6.21
CA ASP A 315 -14.18 -20.81 -5.65
C ASP A 315 -14.11 -19.82 -4.48
N GLN A 316 -12.91 -19.32 -4.17
CA GLN A 316 -12.69 -18.26 -3.18
C GLN A 316 -11.80 -17.15 -3.75
N PRO A 317 -11.72 -15.98 -3.08
CA PRO A 317 -10.79 -14.94 -3.48
C PRO A 317 -9.34 -15.42 -3.45
N SER A 318 -8.59 -15.03 -4.48
CA SER A 318 -7.19 -15.39 -4.67
C SER A 318 -6.31 -14.94 -3.49
N ARG A 319 -5.12 -15.55 -3.34
CA ARG A 319 -4.09 -15.00 -2.43
C ARG A 319 -3.55 -13.69 -3.00
N THR A 320 -2.80 -12.95 -2.19
CA THR A 320 -2.10 -11.75 -2.66
C THR A 320 -1.11 -12.11 -3.75
N ILE A 321 -1.11 -11.38 -4.87
CA ILE A 321 -0.06 -11.47 -5.88
C ILE A 321 1.23 -10.89 -5.29
N LEU A 322 2.31 -11.67 -5.38
CA LEU A 322 3.64 -11.25 -4.93
C LEU A 322 4.53 -10.93 -6.13
N THR A 323 5.58 -10.14 -5.93
CA THR A 323 6.50 -9.74 -7.01
C THR A 323 7.26 -10.92 -7.65
N GLY A 324 7.33 -12.06 -6.95
CA GLY A 324 7.89 -13.32 -7.44
C GLY A 324 6.90 -14.23 -8.18
N GLU A 325 5.74 -13.71 -8.60
CA GLU A 325 4.69 -14.48 -9.30
C GLU A 325 5.14 -15.00 -10.68
N GLY A 326 5.98 -14.24 -11.38
CA GLY A 326 6.37 -14.53 -12.76
C GLY A 326 7.31 -15.72 -12.97
N GLY A 327 7.35 -16.24 -14.19
CA GLY A 327 8.32 -17.24 -14.66
C GLY A 327 7.94 -18.70 -14.36
N VAL A 328 8.66 -19.63 -15.00
CA VAL A 328 8.33 -21.07 -15.01
C VAL A 328 8.78 -21.84 -13.77
N THR A 329 9.81 -21.36 -13.07
CA THR A 329 10.44 -22.12 -11.98
C THR A 329 9.47 -22.38 -10.82
N PRO A 330 9.42 -23.61 -10.28
CA PRO A 330 8.64 -23.95 -9.11
C PRO A 330 8.91 -23.00 -7.95
N SER A 331 7.82 -22.47 -7.39
CA SER A 331 7.88 -21.52 -6.29
C SER A 331 6.66 -21.65 -5.42
N ARG A 332 6.87 -21.56 -4.11
CA ARG A 332 5.79 -21.53 -3.13
C ARG A 332 4.80 -20.38 -3.39
N PHE A 333 5.31 -19.22 -3.79
CA PHE A 333 4.53 -17.99 -3.80
C PHE A 333 3.55 -17.88 -4.98
N LYS A 334 3.87 -18.52 -6.11
CA LYS A 334 3.12 -18.42 -7.36
C LYS A 334 1.78 -19.13 -7.26
N HIS A 335 0.78 -18.61 -7.96
CA HIS A 335 -0.52 -19.26 -8.07
C HIS A 335 -0.44 -20.43 -9.04
N VAL A 336 -1.07 -21.53 -8.66
CA VAL A 336 -1.23 -22.71 -9.50
C VAL A 336 -2.66 -23.19 -9.37
N ILE A 337 -3.38 -23.36 -10.46
CA ILE A 337 -4.77 -23.83 -10.46
C ILE A 337 -4.90 -25.11 -11.28
N ASP A 338 -5.97 -25.86 -11.01
CA ASP A 338 -6.44 -26.91 -11.90
C ASP A 338 -7.08 -26.26 -13.14
N ALA A 339 -6.67 -26.70 -14.33
CA ALA A 339 -7.21 -26.19 -15.59
C ALA A 339 -8.60 -26.78 -15.94
N GLY A 340 -9.07 -27.77 -15.18
CA GLY A 340 -10.34 -28.48 -15.38
C GLY A 340 -10.24 -29.71 -16.28
N ASP A 341 -9.07 -29.97 -16.85
CA ASP A 341 -8.73 -31.15 -17.67
C ASP A 341 -7.74 -32.10 -16.96
N GLY A 342 -7.51 -31.87 -15.65
CA GLY A 342 -6.55 -32.61 -14.84
C GLY A 342 -5.12 -32.07 -14.89
N ARG A 343 -4.82 -31.09 -15.77
CA ARG A 343 -3.52 -30.42 -15.80
C ARG A 343 -3.47 -29.24 -14.84
N LEU A 344 -2.29 -29.01 -14.25
CA LEU A 344 -2.03 -27.84 -13.44
C LEU A 344 -1.43 -26.72 -14.28
N ARG A 345 -1.81 -25.48 -14.03
CA ARG A 345 -1.26 -24.31 -14.70
C ARG A 345 -1.03 -23.12 -13.78
N ARG A 346 -0.11 -22.26 -14.19
CA ARG A 346 0.12 -20.96 -13.56
C ARG A 346 -0.91 -19.94 -14.08
N LEU A 347 -1.06 -18.83 -13.36
CA LEU A 347 -1.86 -17.70 -13.85
C LEU A 347 -1.09 -16.91 -14.92
N THR A 348 -1.82 -16.39 -15.91
CA THR A 348 -1.26 -15.53 -16.96
C THR A 348 -1.16 -14.07 -16.50
N PRO A 349 -0.33 -13.24 -17.15
CA PRO A 349 -0.31 -11.80 -16.88
C PRO A 349 -1.69 -11.14 -16.98
N LEU A 350 -2.55 -11.58 -17.91
CA LEU A 350 -3.90 -11.04 -18.07
C LEU A 350 -4.79 -11.37 -16.85
N GLU A 351 -4.71 -12.60 -16.35
CA GLU A 351 -5.43 -13.00 -15.14
C GLU A 351 -4.94 -12.23 -13.91
N LEU A 352 -3.65 -11.92 -13.83
CA LEU A 352 -3.06 -11.09 -12.77
C LEU A 352 -3.53 -9.61 -12.85
N GLU A 353 -3.66 -9.05 -14.06
CA GLU A 353 -4.24 -7.72 -14.29
C GLU A 353 -5.68 -7.66 -13.79
N ARG A 354 -6.50 -8.64 -14.20
CA ARG A 354 -7.90 -8.76 -13.77
C ARG A 354 -8.05 -8.95 -12.26
N LEU A 355 -7.16 -9.70 -11.60
CA LEU A 355 -7.15 -9.85 -10.14
C LEU A 355 -6.96 -8.53 -9.40
N ASN A 356 -6.26 -7.57 -10.00
CA ASN A 356 -6.08 -6.22 -9.47
C ASN A 356 -7.13 -5.22 -10.02
N GLY A 357 -8.01 -5.64 -10.95
CA GLY A 357 -9.02 -4.78 -11.56
C GLY A 357 -8.48 -3.84 -12.65
N PHE A 358 -7.35 -4.17 -13.26
CA PHE A 358 -6.86 -3.46 -14.44
C PHE A 358 -7.62 -3.90 -15.71
N PRO A 359 -7.73 -3.04 -16.73
CA PRO A 359 -8.18 -3.43 -18.06
C PRO A 359 -7.30 -4.53 -18.65
N ASP A 360 -7.89 -5.32 -19.54
CA ASP A 360 -7.20 -6.40 -20.21
C ASP A 360 -6.00 -5.89 -21.03
N GLY A 361 -4.87 -6.58 -20.90
CA GLY A 361 -3.65 -6.26 -21.63
C GLY A 361 -2.94 -5.02 -21.09
N TRP A 362 -3.30 -4.50 -19.91
CA TRP A 362 -2.76 -3.23 -19.39
C TRP A 362 -1.22 -3.18 -19.39
N THR A 363 -0.56 -4.26 -19.00
CA THR A 363 0.92 -4.34 -18.94
C THR A 363 1.54 -4.86 -20.25
N GLU A 364 0.75 -5.09 -21.29
CA GLU A 364 1.20 -5.51 -22.62
C GLU A 364 1.83 -4.33 -23.39
N THR A 365 2.98 -3.87 -22.91
CA THR A 365 3.69 -2.71 -23.44
C THR A 365 5.00 -3.07 -24.15
N GLY A 366 5.23 -4.36 -24.40
CA GLY A 366 6.54 -4.93 -24.75
C GLY A 366 7.28 -5.53 -23.55
N MET A 367 6.65 -5.48 -22.37
CA MET A 367 7.18 -6.04 -21.13
C MET A 367 7.12 -7.57 -21.12
N PRO A 368 8.20 -8.30 -20.76
CA PRO A 368 8.16 -9.74 -20.59
C PRO A 368 7.17 -10.18 -19.51
N ASP A 369 6.55 -11.35 -19.65
CA ASP A 369 5.54 -11.86 -18.69
C ASP A 369 6.01 -11.85 -17.23
N GLY A 370 7.28 -12.20 -17.00
CA GLY A 370 7.87 -12.15 -15.65
C GLY A 370 7.84 -10.75 -15.05
N ARG A 371 8.08 -9.72 -15.86
CA ARG A 371 8.02 -8.31 -15.46
C ARG A 371 6.56 -7.84 -15.33
N ARG A 372 5.65 -8.27 -16.20
CA ARG A 372 4.22 -7.99 -16.08
C ARG A 372 3.66 -8.47 -14.74
N ALA A 373 4.02 -9.70 -14.36
CA ALA A 373 3.67 -10.29 -13.06
C ALA A 373 4.31 -9.52 -11.89
N PHE A 374 5.57 -9.09 -12.02
CA PHE A 374 6.24 -8.25 -11.03
C PHE A 374 5.48 -6.92 -10.80
N MET A 375 5.02 -6.27 -11.87
CA MET A 375 4.21 -5.04 -11.78
C MET A 375 2.90 -5.30 -11.03
N MET A 376 2.19 -6.38 -11.34
CA MET A 376 0.96 -6.75 -10.63
C MET A 376 1.17 -7.13 -9.16
N GLY A 377 2.36 -7.63 -8.80
CA GLY A 377 2.76 -7.81 -7.40
C GLY A 377 2.86 -6.49 -6.62
N ASN A 378 3.34 -5.43 -7.27
CA ASN A 378 3.48 -4.09 -6.69
C ASN A 378 2.19 -3.26 -6.78
N ALA A 379 1.34 -3.49 -7.77
CA ALA A 379 0.14 -2.70 -8.03
C ALA A 379 -0.91 -2.77 -6.91
N LEU A 380 -1.90 -1.88 -6.94
CA LEU A 380 -3.04 -1.89 -6.02
C LEU A 380 -4.26 -2.54 -6.67
N VAL A 381 -5.29 -2.84 -5.88
CA VAL A 381 -6.62 -3.15 -6.44
C VAL A 381 -7.30 -1.85 -6.83
N VAL A 382 -7.48 -1.63 -8.14
CA VAL A 382 -7.96 -0.38 -8.74
C VAL A 382 -9.26 0.09 -8.11
N GLY A 383 -10.21 -0.82 -7.92
CA GLY A 383 -11.53 -0.46 -7.37
C GLY A 383 -11.53 -0.05 -5.90
N LEU A 384 -10.51 -0.40 -5.10
CA LEU A 384 -10.38 0.17 -3.74
C LEU A 384 -9.95 1.64 -3.81
N VAL A 385 -8.99 1.94 -4.69
CA VAL A 385 -8.51 3.30 -4.93
C VAL A 385 -9.64 4.17 -5.49
N GLU A 386 -10.43 3.64 -6.43
CA GLU A 386 -11.59 4.33 -6.99
C GLU A 386 -12.63 4.69 -5.92
N ARG A 387 -12.98 3.75 -5.04
CA ARG A 387 -13.94 3.97 -3.95
C ARG A 387 -13.53 5.12 -3.04
N VAL A 388 -12.27 5.17 -2.62
CA VAL A 388 -11.75 6.27 -1.78
C VAL A 388 -11.61 7.56 -2.60
N GLY A 389 -11.14 7.47 -3.84
CA GLY A 389 -11.04 8.62 -4.73
C GLY A 389 -12.38 9.35 -4.93
N ARG A 390 -13.48 8.58 -5.05
CA ARG A 390 -14.82 9.15 -5.22
C ARG A 390 -15.31 9.88 -3.97
N THR A 391 -14.96 9.40 -2.78
CA THR A 391 -15.35 10.08 -1.53
C THR A 391 -14.59 11.38 -1.33
N LEU A 392 -13.32 11.43 -1.74
CA LEU A 392 -12.51 12.65 -1.76
C LEU A 392 -13.03 13.66 -2.77
N ALA A 393 -13.31 13.24 -4.01
CA ALA A 393 -13.82 14.13 -5.07
C ALA A 393 -15.14 14.81 -4.65
N ASN A 394 -16.03 14.07 -3.99
CA ASN A 394 -17.30 14.60 -3.47
C ASN A 394 -17.16 15.52 -2.24
N SER A 395 -15.94 15.68 -1.71
CA SER A 395 -15.65 16.52 -0.54
C SER A 395 -14.96 17.84 -0.90
N LEU A 396 -14.71 18.08 -2.20
CA LEU A 396 -14.23 19.35 -2.75
C LEU A 396 -15.36 20.38 -2.91
#